data_AF-A0A803RBE9-F1
#
_entry.id   AF-A0A803RBE9-F1
#
_cell.length_a   1.000
_cell.length_b   1.000
_cell.length_c   1.000
_cell.angle_alpha   90.00
_cell.angle_beta   90.00
_cell.angle_gamma   90.00
#
_symmetry.space_group_name_H-M   'P 1'
#
loop_
_entity.id
_entity.type
_entity.pdbx_description
1 polymer ?
#
loop_
_entity_poly.entity_id
_entity_poly.type
_entity_poly.pdbx_seq_one_letter_code
_entity_poly.pdbx_strand_id
1 'polypeptide(L)'
;MASNLLIKLRSLSTATNGHHTLARRYLSCGEAPLILIRSAGARLYSDVPSLPQPSTPLPRLSQSGANSSTSSSVDQSELAKFASIAETWWDSEGPFKPLHAINPTRLAFIRSTLCRHFRRDSNSARPFEGLKFADIGCGGGILSEPLARMGASVTGVDAGDKNIKIARLHGGLDPVTSTINYCCTTADG
;
A
#
# COMPACT_ATOMS: atom_id res chain seq x y z
N MET A 1 -5.12 24.34 -6.40
CA MET A 1 -6.16 23.38 -5.98
C MET A 1 -5.92 22.73 -4.61
N ALA A 2 -4.77 22.94 -3.95
CA ALA A 2 -4.48 22.42 -2.59
C ALA A 2 -5.29 23.08 -1.45
N SER A 3 -5.79 24.31 -1.64
CA SER A 3 -6.48 25.08 -0.59
C SER A 3 -7.82 24.48 -0.13
N ASN A 4 -8.55 23.83 -1.03
CA ASN A 4 -9.86 23.25 -0.70
C ASN A 4 -9.77 21.96 0.14
N LEU A 5 -8.63 21.26 0.09
CA LEU A 5 -8.40 20.02 0.86
C LEU A 5 -8.21 20.33 2.35
N LEU A 6 -7.41 21.35 2.67
CA LEU A 6 -7.18 21.84 4.05
C LEU A 6 -8.45 22.40 4.71
N ILE A 7 -9.33 23.04 3.93
CA ILE A 7 -10.60 23.58 4.44
C ILE A 7 -11.60 22.45 4.74
N LYS A 8 -11.66 21.40 3.89
CA LYS A 8 -12.56 20.26 4.10
C LYS A 8 -12.14 19.41 5.32
N LEU A 9 -10.84 19.28 5.57
CA LEU A 9 -10.27 18.56 6.71
C LEU A 9 -10.68 19.14 8.07
N ARG A 10 -10.83 20.48 8.19
CA ARG A 10 -11.28 21.11 9.44
C ARG A 10 -12.77 20.93 9.73
N SER A 11 -13.62 20.77 8.70
CA SER A 11 -15.07 20.64 8.88
C SER A 11 -15.53 19.24 9.30
N LEU A 12 -14.77 18.20 8.94
CA LEU A 12 -15.16 16.79 9.16
C LEU A 12 -14.75 16.24 10.53
N SER A 13 -13.96 16.98 11.32
CA SER A 13 -13.52 16.58 12.67
C SER A 13 -14.63 16.59 13.72
N THR A 14 -15.86 17.01 13.37
CA THR A 14 -16.98 17.15 14.32
C THR A 14 -18.10 16.12 14.14
N ALA A 15 -17.97 15.14 13.24
CA ALA A 15 -19.08 14.24 12.95
C ALA A 15 -18.71 12.75 13.02
N THR A 16 -19.37 12.09 13.98
CA THR A 16 -19.84 10.69 14.02
C THR A 16 -18.94 9.60 14.64
N ASN A 17 -19.34 9.25 15.87
CA ASN A 17 -19.35 7.89 16.40
C ASN A 17 -20.40 7.04 15.65
N GLY A 18 -20.07 5.78 15.35
CA GLY A 18 -21.04 4.80 14.85
C GLY A 18 -20.39 3.49 14.44
N HIS A 19 -20.37 2.52 15.35
CA HIS A 19 -20.08 1.12 15.06
C HIS A 19 -21.20 0.51 14.20
N HIS A 20 -20.88 -0.31 13.19
CA HIS A 20 -21.53 -1.61 12.99
C HIS A 20 -20.80 -2.48 11.95
N THR A 21 -20.63 -3.74 12.36
CA THR A 21 -20.10 -4.94 11.70
C THR A 21 -20.96 -5.43 10.53
N LEU A 22 -20.33 -5.91 9.45
CA LEU A 22 -20.72 -7.15 8.74
C LEU A 22 -19.75 -7.46 7.58
N ALA A 23 -18.78 -8.34 7.86
CA ALA A 23 -17.98 -9.02 6.85
C ALA A 23 -18.49 -10.45 6.71
N ARG A 24 -19.15 -10.77 5.58
CA ARG A 24 -19.23 -12.12 4.99
C ARG A 24 -20.06 -12.08 3.71
N ARG A 25 -19.41 -12.24 2.57
CA ARG A 25 -19.85 -12.96 1.36
C ARG A 25 -18.80 -12.77 0.27
N TYR A 26 -17.81 -13.65 0.24
CA TYR A 26 -16.97 -13.86 -0.94
C TYR A 26 -16.71 -15.34 -1.05
N LEU A 27 -17.56 -16.05 -1.77
CA LEU A 27 -17.26 -17.33 -2.40
C LEU A 27 -18.25 -17.50 -3.56
N SER A 28 -17.70 -17.86 -4.73
CA SER A 28 -18.36 -18.16 -6.01
C SER A 28 -18.48 -17.01 -7.02
N CYS A 29 -17.36 -16.71 -7.70
CA CYS A 29 -17.28 -16.51 -9.15
C CYS A 29 -15.79 -16.58 -9.53
N GLY A 30 -15.46 -17.29 -10.62
CA GLY A 30 -14.10 -17.66 -11.06
C GLY A 30 -13.02 -16.63 -10.70
N GLU A 31 -12.04 -17.06 -9.90
CA GLU A 31 -11.06 -16.18 -9.26
C GLU A 31 -10.12 -15.56 -10.31
N ALA A 32 -10.31 -14.27 -10.57
CA ALA A 32 -9.30 -13.46 -11.23
C ALA A 32 -8.00 -13.46 -10.40
N PRO A 33 -6.82 -13.51 -11.03
CA PRO A 33 -5.54 -13.58 -10.31
C PRO A 33 -5.32 -12.34 -9.44
N LEU A 34 -4.91 -12.58 -8.19
CA LEU A 34 -4.54 -11.53 -7.24
C LEU A 34 -3.07 -11.12 -7.46
N ILE A 35 -2.85 -9.83 -7.67
CA ILE A 35 -1.53 -9.24 -7.94
C ILE A 35 -1.09 -8.47 -6.69
N LEU A 36 -0.01 -8.92 -6.06
CA LEU A 36 0.57 -8.29 -4.88
C LEU A 36 1.64 -7.27 -5.31
N ILE A 37 1.45 -6.01 -4.97
CA ILE A 37 2.46 -4.96 -5.11
C ILE A 37 2.90 -4.52 -3.73
N ARG A 38 4.20 -4.58 -3.46
CA ARG A 38 4.80 -4.01 -2.26
C ARG A 38 5.40 -2.66 -2.62
N SER A 39 4.93 -1.60 -1.96
CA SER A 39 5.61 -0.31 -1.99
C SER A 39 6.88 -0.43 -1.16
N ALA A 40 8.05 -0.39 -1.80
CA ALA A 40 9.31 -0.35 -1.07
C ALA A 40 9.43 1.03 -0.41
N GLY A 41 9.30 1.06 0.93
CA GLY A 41 9.80 2.18 1.73
C GLY A 41 11.29 2.33 1.46
N ALA A 42 11.74 3.58 1.26
CA ALA A 42 13.12 3.90 0.91
C ALA A 42 14.09 3.44 2.01
N ARG A 43 14.63 2.22 1.89
CA ARG A 43 15.88 1.86 2.55
C ARG A 43 17.02 2.32 1.66
N LEU A 44 17.68 3.39 2.10
CA LEU A 44 18.95 3.84 1.55
C LEU A 44 19.96 2.69 1.64
N TYR A 45 20.66 2.48 0.53
CA TYR A 45 21.68 1.46 0.33
C TYR A 45 22.92 1.84 1.16
N SER A 46 23.38 0.94 2.03
CA SER A 46 24.74 1.00 2.56
C SER A 46 25.31 -0.41 2.69
N ASP A 47 26.17 -0.72 1.72
CA ASP A 47 27.40 -1.51 1.77
C ASP A 47 27.40 -2.94 2.34
N VAL A 48 27.78 -3.88 1.47
CA VAL A 48 28.06 -5.29 1.79
C VAL A 48 29.57 -5.51 1.77
N PRO A 49 30.23 -5.78 2.91
CA PRO A 49 31.52 -6.45 2.92
C PRO A 49 31.31 -7.98 2.91
N SER A 50 32.09 -8.67 2.09
CA SER A 50 32.14 -10.13 1.97
C SER A 50 32.72 -10.80 3.21
N LEU A 51 32.12 -11.93 3.64
CA LEU A 51 32.56 -12.72 4.79
C LEU A 51 33.44 -13.92 4.38
N PRO A 52 34.54 -14.21 5.08
CA PRO A 52 35.19 -15.52 5.04
C PRO A 52 34.51 -16.50 6.01
N GLN A 53 34.38 -17.77 5.60
CA GLN A 53 33.83 -18.86 6.42
C GLN A 53 34.94 -19.60 7.17
N PRO A 54 34.75 -19.93 8.47
CA PRO A 54 35.42 -21.09 9.05
C PRO A 54 34.45 -22.16 9.59
N SER A 55 34.85 -23.40 9.32
CA SER A 55 34.24 -24.67 9.68
C SER A 55 34.50 -25.10 11.13
N THR A 56 33.46 -25.36 11.92
CA THR A 56 33.45 -26.32 13.05
C THR A 56 32.00 -26.61 13.50
N PRO A 57 31.64 -27.84 13.93
CA PRO A 57 30.29 -28.12 14.44
C PRO A 57 30.16 -27.75 15.93
N LEU A 58 29.10 -27.01 16.29
CA LEU A 58 28.77 -26.65 17.67
C LEU A 58 28.07 -27.80 18.43
N PRO A 59 28.23 -27.90 19.77
CA PRO A 59 27.59 -28.92 20.58
C PRO A 59 26.10 -28.62 20.80
N ARG A 60 25.29 -29.68 20.84
CA ARG A 60 23.84 -29.65 21.04
C ARG A 60 23.49 -29.15 22.46
N LEU A 61 22.94 -27.94 22.56
CA LEU A 61 22.27 -27.48 23.78
C LEU A 61 20.79 -27.89 23.73
N SER A 62 20.41 -28.73 24.68
CA SER A 62 19.02 -28.87 25.11
C SER A 62 18.61 -27.58 25.83
N GLN A 63 17.47 -26.97 25.46
CA GLN A 63 16.34 -26.74 26.35
C GLN A 63 15.34 -25.71 25.81
N SER A 64 14.08 -26.04 26.13
CA SER A 64 12.98 -25.14 26.47
C SER A 64 12.30 -24.37 25.34
N GLY A 65 11.03 -24.74 25.15
CA GLY A 65 10.11 -24.18 24.16
C GLY A 65 10.03 -22.65 24.24
N ALA A 66 10.44 -22.02 23.16
CA ALA A 66 10.20 -20.60 22.94
C ALA A 66 8.70 -20.40 22.66
N ASN A 67 8.02 -19.68 23.55
CA ASN A 67 6.82 -18.95 23.18
C ASN A 67 7.21 -18.02 22.02
N SER A 68 6.76 -18.33 20.81
CA SER A 68 6.91 -17.45 19.66
C SER A 68 5.96 -16.26 19.85
N SER A 69 6.38 -15.27 20.63
CA SER A 69 5.79 -13.93 20.53
C SER A 69 5.99 -13.48 19.10
N THR A 70 4.93 -13.47 18.31
CA THR A 70 4.91 -12.97 16.93
C THR A 70 5.28 -11.49 16.94
N SER A 71 6.58 -11.19 16.86
CA SER A 71 7.07 -9.82 16.76
C SER A 71 6.60 -9.25 15.44
N SER A 72 5.70 -8.26 15.50
CA SER A 72 5.20 -7.55 14.32
C SER A 72 6.35 -6.95 13.53
N SER A 73 6.32 -7.05 12.20
CA SER A 73 7.31 -6.40 11.32
C SER A 73 7.13 -4.88 11.22
N VAL A 74 6.19 -4.30 11.97
CA VAL A 74 5.86 -2.87 11.94
C VAL A 74 6.73 -2.09 12.91
N ASP A 75 7.47 -1.12 12.39
CA ASP A 75 8.21 -0.14 13.18
C ASP A 75 7.31 1.05 13.53
N GLN A 76 7.06 1.25 14.82
CA GLN A 76 6.20 2.32 15.32
C GLN A 76 6.77 3.71 15.09
N SER A 77 8.10 3.86 15.05
CA SER A 77 8.75 5.16 14.83
C SER A 77 8.55 5.63 13.39
N GLU A 78 8.69 4.73 12.42
CA GLU A 78 8.39 4.99 11.02
C GLU A 78 6.90 5.30 10.82
N LEU A 79 6.01 4.56 11.49
CA LEU A 79 4.58 4.82 11.43
C LEU A 79 4.23 6.24 11.92
N ALA A 80 4.79 6.64 13.06
CA ALA A 80 4.59 7.97 13.64
C ALA A 80 5.12 9.08 12.72
N LYS A 81 6.29 8.86 12.10
CA LYS A 81 6.87 9.79 11.13
C LYS A 81 5.96 10.01 9.93
N PHE A 82 5.47 8.96 9.28
CA PHE A 82 4.55 9.11 8.14
C PHE A 82 3.22 9.74 8.54
N ALA A 83 2.70 9.36 9.71
CA ALA A 83 1.47 9.93 10.26
C ALA A 83 1.59 11.45 10.54
N SER A 84 2.78 11.96 10.85
CA SER A 84 3.00 13.39 11.14
C SER A 84 2.86 14.31 9.92
N ILE A 85 3.13 13.78 8.73
CA ILE A 85 3.08 14.52 7.45
C ILE A 85 1.96 14.04 6.53
N ALA A 86 1.04 13.22 7.02
CA ALA A 86 0.05 12.52 6.20
C ALA A 86 -0.86 13.47 5.41
N GLU A 87 -1.18 14.65 5.94
CA GLU A 87 -2.02 15.64 5.26
C GLU A 87 -1.38 16.19 3.97
N THR A 88 -0.06 16.08 3.83
CA THR A 88 0.70 16.52 2.66
C THR A 88 0.90 15.43 1.61
N TRP A 89 0.26 14.26 1.76
CA TRP A 89 0.50 13.09 0.89
C TRP A 89 0.33 13.39 -0.60
N TRP A 90 -0.64 14.23 -0.94
CA TRP A 90 -0.98 14.61 -2.30
C TRP A 90 -0.46 15.99 -2.72
N ASP A 91 0.42 16.60 -1.91
CA ASP A 91 1.19 17.77 -2.33
C ASP A 91 2.37 17.32 -3.19
N SER A 92 2.34 17.67 -4.49
CA SER A 92 3.39 17.29 -5.44
C SER A 92 4.74 17.94 -5.15
N GLU A 93 4.75 19.07 -4.43
CA GLU A 93 5.96 19.77 -4.01
C GLU A 93 6.32 19.53 -2.54
N GLY A 94 5.52 18.73 -1.83
CA GLY A 94 5.69 18.41 -0.42
C GLY A 94 6.72 17.31 -0.14
N PRO A 95 6.77 16.80 1.10
CA PRO A 95 7.72 15.76 1.52
C PRO A 95 7.67 14.47 0.68
N PHE A 96 6.51 14.16 0.08
CA PHE A 96 6.31 12.98 -0.75
C PHE A 96 6.58 13.21 -2.25
N LYS A 97 7.12 14.38 -2.63
CA LYS A 97 7.53 14.69 -4.01
C LYS A 97 8.31 13.56 -4.70
N PRO A 98 9.30 12.90 -4.07
CA PRO A 98 10.00 11.78 -4.72
C PRO A 98 9.08 10.62 -5.11
N LEU A 99 8.05 10.32 -4.30
CA LEU A 99 7.07 9.27 -4.61
C LEU A 99 6.19 9.65 -5.81
N HIS A 100 5.78 10.91 -5.90
CA HIS A 100 5.05 11.43 -7.07
C HIS A 100 5.91 11.36 -8.34
N ALA A 101 7.16 11.81 -8.25
CA ALA A 101 8.08 11.85 -9.38
C ALA A 101 8.42 10.46 -9.95
N ILE A 102 8.56 9.44 -9.09
CA ILE A 102 8.88 8.07 -9.53
C ILE A 102 7.64 7.27 -9.97
N ASN A 103 6.43 7.70 -9.62
CA ASN A 103 5.21 6.94 -9.86
C ASN A 103 4.96 6.63 -11.35
N PRO A 104 5.16 7.56 -12.32
CA PRO A 104 5.04 7.24 -13.74
C PRO A 104 5.95 6.08 -14.18
N THR A 105 7.19 6.03 -13.70
CA THR A 105 8.14 4.94 -13.99
C THR A 105 7.66 3.62 -13.39
N ARG A 106 7.17 3.63 -12.15
CA ARG A 106 6.58 2.44 -11.49
C ARG A 106 5.41 1.90 -12.29
N LEU A 107 4.50 2.78 -12.70
CA LEU A 107 3.30 2.43 -13.49
C LEU A 107 3.69 1.85 -14.86
N ALA A 108 4.67 2.43 -15.55
CA ALA A 108 5.16 1.92 -16.83
C ALA A 108 5.76 0.51 -16.69
N PHE A 109 6.53 0.27 -15.63
CA PHE A 109 7.08 -1.05 -15.33
C PHE A 109 5.96 -2.08 -15.03
N ILE A 110 5.01 -1.74 -14.16
CA ILE A 110 3.87 -2.60 -13.82
C ILE A 110 3.04 -2.92 -15.08
N ARG A 111 2.71 -1.90 -15.89
CA ARG A 111 1.94 -2.05 -17.13
C ARG A 111 2.63 -2.95 -18.12
N SER A 112 3.89 -2.69 -18.45
CA SER A 112 4.63 -3.51 -19.41
C SER A 112 4.76 -4.97 -18.94
N THR A 113 5.05 -5.18 -17.65
CA THR A 113 5.23 -6.52 -17.08
C THR A 113 3.93 -7.31 -17.06
N LEU A 114 2.85 -6.73 -16.54
CA LEU A 114 1.57 -7.43 -16.41
C LEU A 114 0.87 -7.61 -17.75
N CYS A 115 0.99 -6.66 -18.67
CA CYS A 115 0.45 -6.83 -20.02
C CYS A 115 1.15 -7.99 -20.74
N ARG A 116 2.47 -8.12 -20.60
CA ARG A 116 3.21 -9.27 -21.15
C ARG A 116 2.78 -10.58 -20.50
N HIS A 117 2.69 -10.61 -19.17
CA HIS A 117 2.35 -11.83 -18.42
C HIS A 117 0.93 -12.32 -18.72
N PHE A 118 -0.05 -11.42 -18.71
CA PHE A 118 -1.46 -11.74 -18.94
C PHE A 118 -1.89 -11.63 -20.42
N ARG A 119 -0.94 -11.45 -21.34
CA ARG A 119 -1.17 -11.32 -22.79
C ARG A 119 -2.23 -10.25 -23.13
N ARG A 120 -2.08 -9.06 -22.53
CA ARG A 120 -2.98 -7.92 -22.70
C ARG A 120 -2.36 -6.85 -23.58
N ASP A 121 -3.21 -6.06 -24.23
CA ASP A 121 -2.77 -4.89 -24.99
C ASP A 121 -2.28 -3.79 -24.05
N SER A 122 -0.98 -3.49 -24.13
CA SER A 122 -0.35 -2.43 -23.35
C SER A 122 -0.72 -1.03 -23.83
N ASN A 123 -1.45 -0.86 -24.93
CA ASN A 123 -1.92 0.44 -25.43
C ASN A 123 -3.37 0.75 -25.03
N SER A 124 -4.12 -0.26 -24.57
CA SER A 124 -5.48 -0.08 -24.04
C SER A 124 -5.53 0.97 -22.92
N ALA A 125 -6.63 1.71 -22.84
CA ALA A 125 -6.89 2.64 -21.74
C ALA A 125 -7.12 1.92 -20.41
N ARG A 126 -7.65 0.68 -20.45
CA ARG A 126 -7.98 -0.14 -19.29
C ARG A 126 -7.25 -1.49 -19.35
N PRO A 127 -5.90 -1.50 -19.36
CA PRO A 127 -5.14 -2.73 -19.54
C PRO A 127 -5.29 -3.70 -18.35
N PHE A 128 -5.79 -3.25 -17.20
CA PHE A 128 -5.94 -4.06 -15.99
C PHE A 128 -7.38 -4.46 -15.68
N GLU A 129 -8.31 -4.25 -16.62
CA GLU A 129 -9.72 -4.65 -16.47
C GLU A 129 -9.87 -6.11 -16.02
N GLY A 130 -10.62 -6.34 -14.94
CA GLY A 130 -10.84 -7.67 -14.39
C GLY A 130 -9.67 -8.28 -13.61
N LEU A 131 -8.57 -7.55 -13.39
CA LEU A 131 -7.49 -7.97 -12.49
C LEU A 131 -7.71 -7.42 -11.07
N LYS A 132 -7.33 -8.22 -10.06
CA LYS A 132 -7.37 -7.82 -8.65
C LYS A 132 -5.95 -7.45 -8.19
N PHE A 133 -5.81 -6.31 -7.53
CA PHE A 133 -4.53 -5.81 -7.02
C PHE A 133 -4.60 -5.61 -5.50
N ALA A 134 -3.51 -5.95 -4.82
CA ALA A 134 -3.25 -5.61 -3.44
C ALA A 134 -2.01 -4.70 -3.38
N ASP A 135 -2.18 -3.45 -2.96
CA ASP A 135 -1.11 -2.46 -2.77
C ASP A 135 -0.74 -2.43 -1.28
N ILE A 136 0.34 -3.12 -0.90
CA ILE A 136 0.80 -3.24 0.48
C ILE A 136 1.76 -2.10 0.81
N GLY A 137 1.45 -1.38 1.88
CA GLY A 137 2.05 -0.09 2.18
C GLY A 137 1.52 0.98 1.22
N CYS A 138 0.20 1.02 0.99
CA CYS A 138 -0.41 1.94 0.03
C CYS A 138 -0.27 3.40 0.43
N GLY A 139 -0.01 3.70 1.72
CA GLY A 139 0.03 5.05 2.24
C GLY A 139 -1.25 5.82 1.90
N GLY A 140 -1.09 7.04 1.39
CA GLY A 140 -2.19 7.89 0.91
C GLY A 140 -2.72 7.57 -0.49
N GLY A 141 -2.33 6.44 -1.13
CA GLY A 141 -2.98 5.95 -2.36
C GLY A 141 -2.36 6.38 -3.70
N ILE A 142 -1.15 6.97 -3.71
CA ILE A 142 -0.47 7.48 -4.93
C ILE A 142 -0.38 6.44 -6.05
N LEU A 143 -0.10 5.17 -5.71
CA LEU A 143 -0.04 4.08 -6.67
C LEU A 143 -1.42 3.45 -6.91
N SER A 144 -2.18 3.21 -5.85
CA SER A 144 -3.50 2.58 -5.88
C SER A 144 -4.47 3.27 -6.86
N GLU A 145 -4.51 4.61 -6.87
CA GLU A 145 -5.46 5.37 -7.69
C GLU A 145 -5.24 5.21 -9.21
N PRO A 146 -4.03 5.44 -9.76
CA PRO A 146 -3.77 5.15 -11.18
C PRO A 146 -4.00 3.70 -11.58
N LEU A 147 -3.75 2.73 -10.69
CA LEU A 147 -4.05 1.32 -10.95
C LEU A 147 -5.56 1.11 -11.16
N ALA A 148 -6.38 1.70 -10.29
CA ALA A 148 -7.85 1.66 -10.42
C ALA A 148 -8.31 2.36 -11.71
N ARG A 149 -7.74 3.52 -12.07
CA ARG A 149 -8.05 4.21 -13.33
C ARG A 149 -7.69 3.37 -14.57
N MET A 150 -6.69 2.50 -14.49
CA MET A 150 -6.33 1.52 -15.54
C MET A 150 -7.23 0.26 -15.54
N GLY A 151 -8.29 0.23 -14.74
CA GLY A 151 -9.32 -0.83 -14.73
C GLY A 151 -9.11 -1.92 -13.68
N ALA A 152 -8.11 -1.81 -12.81
CA ALA A 152 -7.88 -2.78 -11.74
C ALA A 152 -8.93 -2.67 -10.62
N SER A 153 -9.29 -3.80 -10.01
CA SER A 153 -9.95 -3.84 -8.70
C SER A 153 -8.88 -3.79 -7.61
N VAL A 154 -8.73 -2.66 -6.92
CA VAL A 154 -7.62 -2.42 -5.99
C VAL A 154 -8.07 -2.52 -4.52
N THR A 155 -7.29 -3.25 -3.73
CA THR A 155 -7.30 -3.18 -2.27
C THR A 155 -5.99 -2.55 -1.80
N GLY A 156 -6.06 -1.41 -1.13
CA GLY A 156 -4.89 -0.76 -0.51
C GLY A 156 -4.80 -1.14 0.96
N VAL A 157 -3.61 -1.53 1.42
CA VAL A 157 -3.36 -1.92 2.82
C VAL A 157 -2.22 -1.09 3.38
N ASP A 158 -2.42 -0.48 4.54
CA ASP A 158 -1.39 0.26 5.27
C ASP A 158 -1.62 0.12 6.78
N ALA A 159 -0.55 0.09 7.57
CA ALA A 159 -0.66 0.03 9.02
C ALA A 159 -1.04 1.40 9.64
N GLY A 160 -0.91 2.50 8.88
CA GLY A 160 -1.14 3.85 9.35
C GLY A 160 -2.57 4.32 9.14
N ASP A 161 -3.34 4.42 10.23
CA ASP A 161 -4.74 4.90 10.19
C ASP A 161 -4.86 6.28 9.53
N LYS A 162 -3.96 7.23 9.84
CA LYS A 162 -3.95 8.55 9.18
C LYS A 162 -3.71 8.44 7.67
N ASN A 163 -2.81 7.57 7.24
CA ASN A 163 -2.51 7.37 5.82
C ASN A 163 -3.75 6.84 5.08
N ILE A 164 -4.41 5.83 5.65
CA ILE A 164 -5.64 5.25 5.11
C ILE A 164 -6.78 6.27 5.06
N LYS A 165 -6.92 7.13 6.06
CA LYS A 165 -7.91 8.22 6.04
C LYS A 165 -7.65 9.19 4.88
N ILE A 166 -6.39 9.56 4.65
CA ILE A 166 -6.00 10.41 3.51
C ILE A 166 -6.27 9.70 2.18
N ALA A 167 -5.95 8.43 2.06
CA ALA A 167 -6.20 7.63 0.86
C ALA A 167 -7.70 7.55 0.51
N ARG A 168 -8.56 7.29 1.51
CA ARG A 168 -10.02 7.27 1.34
C ARG A 168 -10.57 8.64 0.98
N LEU A 169 -10.07 9.70 1.64
CA LEU A 169 -10.53 11.07 1.37
C LEU A 169 -10.21 11.47 -0.07
N HIS A 170 -8.96 11.27 -0.52
CA HIS A 170 -8.53 11.64 -1.86
C HIS A 170 -9.17 10.74 -2.93
N GLY A 171 -9.17 9.42 -2.72
CA GLY A 171 -9.81 8.47 -3.61
C GLY A 171 -11.32 8.71 -3.76
N GLY A 172 -11.99 9.21 -2.73
CA GLY A 172 -13.40 9.61 -2.77
C GLY A 172 -13.71 10.87 -3.58
N LEU A 173 -12.71 11.62 -4.05
CA LEU A 173 -12.92 12.81 -4.90
C LEU A 173 -13.20 12.47 -6.37
N ASP A 174 -12.86 11.26 -6.80
CA ASP A 174 -13.03 10.78 -8.18
C ASP A 174 -13.90 9.50 -8.16
N PRO A 175 -15.01 9.44 -8.93
CA PRO A 175 -15.90 8.28 -8.96
C PRO A 175 -15.19 6.96 -9.27
N VAL A 176 -14.17 6.97 -10.12
CA VAL A 176 -13.42 5.76 -10.51
C VAL A 176 -12.59 5.23 -9.36
N THR A 177 -11.98 6.11 -8.56
CA THR A 177 -11.12 5.72 -7.44
C THR A 177 -11.90 5.51 -6.14
N SER A 178 -13.15 5.99 -6.06
CA SER A 178 -14.01 5.83 -4.88
C SER A 178 -14.33 4.36 -4.56
N THR A 179 -14.14 3.45 -5.52
CA THR A 179 -14.37 2.02 -5.36
C THR A 179 -13.17 1.26 -4.78
N ILE A 180 -12.03 1.93 -4.54
CA ILE A 180 -10.84 1.29 -3.97
C ILE A 180 -11.12 0.90 -2.51
N ASN A 181 -10.83 -0.35 -2.17
CA ASN A 181 -10.99 -0.82 -0.79
C ASN A 181 -9.70 -0.54 0.01
N TYR A 182 -9.69 0.52 0.81
CA TYR A 182 -8.56 0.81 1.71
C TYR A 182 -8.77 0.21 3.09
N CYS A 183 -7.79 -0.53 3.61
CA CYS A 183 -7.83 -1.21 4.91
C CYS A 183 -6.66 -0.76 5.80
N CYS A 184 -6.96 -0.38 7.04
CA CYS A 184 -5.94 -0.13 8.06
C CYS A 184 -5.61 -1.44 8.78
N THR A 185 -4.58 -2.14 8.32
CA THR A 185 -4.12 -3.42 8.88
C THR A 185 -2.66 -3.67 8.52
N THR A 186 -2.00 -4.58 9.23
CA THR A 186 -0.68 -5.08 8.84
C THR A 186 -0.80 -6.09 7.70
N ALA A 187 0.32 -6.37 7.02
CA ALA A 187 0.36 -7.35 5.94
C ALA A 187 0.15 -8.79 6.43
N ASP A 188 0.38 -9.05 7.72
CA ASP A 188 0.31 -10.40 8.30
C ASP A 188 -1.09 -10.80 8.78
N GLY A 189 -2.00 -9.82 8.91
CA GLY A 189 -3.38 -10.03 9.40
C GLY A 189 -3.49 -10.04 10.91
#